data_AF-A0A7C5TEK5-F1
#
_entry.id   AF-A0A7C5TEK5-F1
#
_cell.length_a   1.000
_cell.length_b   1.000
_cell.length_c   1.000
_cell.angle_alpha   90.00
_cell.angle_beta   90.00
_cell.angle_gamma   90.00
#
_symmetry.space_group_name_H-M   'P 1'
#
loop_
_entity.id
_entity.type
_entity.pdbx_description
1 polymer ?
#
loop_
_entity_poly.entity_id
_entity_poly.type
_entity_poly.pdbx_seq_one_letter_code
_entity_poly.pdbx_strand_id
1 'polypeptide(L)'
;MPRRLPEKRKYVERKPRRFESRRFISDKPLFQAVPVKENQELEVVIDDVGSRGDGIARIQGYLIFVPNSRVGERVKVRITSVGGKFAIAERIS
;
A
#
# COMPACT_ATOMS: atom_id res chain seq x y z
N MET A 1 40.73 -58.47 -37.65
CA MET A 1 41.08 -57.35 -36.76
C MET A 1 39.81 -56.83 -36.09
N PRO A 2 39.72 -56.73 -34.75
CA PRO A 2 38.53 -56.19 -34.11
C PRO A 2 38.42 -54.69 -34.45
N ARG A 3 37.25 -54.26 -34.95
CA ARG A 3 36.96 -52.85 -35.21
C ARG A 3 36.89 -52.12 -33.86
N ARG A 4 37.87 -51.23 -33.62
CA ARG A 4 37.90 -50.34 -32.45
C ARG A 4 36.64 -49.47 -32.48
N LEU A 5 35.70 -49.72 -31.58
CA LEU A 5 34.57 -48.83 -31.37
C LEU A 5 35.11 -47.47 -30.89
N PRO A 6 34.67 -46.34 -31.47
CA PRO A 6 35.10 -45.04 -31.01
C PRO A 6 34.59 -44.78 -29.59
N GLU A 7 35.48 -44.31 -28.74
CA GLU A 7 35.21 -44.02 -27.33
C GLU A 7 34.06 -43.03 -27.17
N LYS A 8 33.24 -43.31 -26.15
CA LYS A 8 32.16 -42.50 -25.58
C LYS A 8 32.22 -41.03 -26.04
N ARG A 9 31.27 -40.66 -26.90
CA ARG A 9 30.95 -39.25 -27.18
C ARG A 9 30.72 -38.55 -25.84
N LYS A 10 31.55 -37.54 -25.60
CA LYS A 10 31.50 -36.62 -24.46
C LYS A 10 30.06 -36.23 -24.19
N TYR A 11 29.63 -36.40 -22.93
CA TYR A 11 28.44 -35.74 -22.41
C TYR A 11 28.55 -34.26 -22.76
N VAL A 12 27.70 -33.78 -23.66
CA VAL A 12 27.50 -32.34 -23.84
C VAL A 12 26.68 -31.93 -22.63
N GLU A 13 27.34 -31.35 -21.63
CA GLU A 13 26.65 -30.66 -20.54
C GLU A 13 25.71 -29.64 -21.18
N ARG A 14 24.43 -29.97 -21.22
CA ARG A 14 23.40 -28.97 -21.43
C ARG A 14 23.47 -28.08 -20.20
N LYS A 15 24.21 -26.97 -20.29
CA LYS A 15 24.10 -25.86 -19.35
C LYS A 15 22.61 -25.69 -19.05
N PRO A 16 22.17 -25.70 -17.78
CA PRO A 16 20.80 -25.35 -17.50
C PRO A 16 20.61 -23.99 -18.17
N ARG A 17 19.65 -23.92 -19.11
CA ARG A 17 19.18 -22.62 -19.59
C ARG A 17 18.94 -21.87 -18.30
N ARG A 18 19.72 -20.81 -18.04
CA ARG A 18 19.42 -19.83 -17.02
C ARG A 18 18.08 -19.29 -17.45
N PHE A 19 17.02 -19.99 -17.05
CA PHE A 19 15.72 -19.41 -16.90
C PHE A 19 16.03 -18.37 -15.84
N GLU A 20 16.32 -17.16 -16.30
CA GLU A 20 15.91 -15.98 -15.57
C GLU A 20 14.42 -16.18 -15.32
N SER A 21 14.09 -16.96 -14.31
CA SER A 21 13.22 -16.47 -13.28
C SER A 21 13.91 -15.20 -12.76
N ARG A 22 13.78 -14.13 -13.56
CA ARG A 22 13.32 -12.84 -13.05
C ARG A 22 12.11 -13.23 -12.22
N ARG A 23 12.42 -13.60 -10.97
CA ARG A 23 11.47 -13.54 -9.90
C ARG A 23 11.10 -12.07 -9.96
N PHE A 24 9.96 -11.79 -10.58
CA PHE A 24 9.22 -10.58 -10.31
C PHE A 24 8.80 -10.74 -8.85
N ILE A 25 9.78 -10.63 -7.95
CA ILE A 25 9.55 -10.24 -6.58
C ILE A 25 9.12 -8.82 -6.79
N SER A 26 7.81 -8.66 -6.96
CA SER A 26 7.19 -7.37 -6.77
C SER A 26 7.47 -7.02 -5.32
N ASP A 27 8.58 -6.34 -5.06
CA ASP A 27 8.91 -5.65 -3.82
C ASP A 27 7.94 -4.47 -3.59
N LYS A 28 6.65 -4.71 -3.81
CA LYS A 28 5.59 -3.84 -3.35
C LYS A 28 5.21 -4.39 -1.98
N PRO A 29 5.52 -3.69 -0.88
CA PRO A 29 5.07 -4.12 0.43
C PRO A 29 3.55 -4.30 0.37
N LEU A 30 3.09 -5.51 0.69
CA LEU A 30 1.68 -5.92 0.67
C LEU A 30 0.82 -5.23 1.73
N PHE A 31 1.41 -4.34 2.52
CA PHE A 31 0.74 -3.53 3.51
C PHE A 31 0.69 -2.11 2.97
N GLN A 32 -0.45 -1.69 2.41
CA GLN A 32 -0.72 -0.26 2.25
C GLN A 32 -0.63 0.34 3.66
N ALA A 33 0.46 1.08 3.92
CA ALA A 33 0.63 1.76 5.18
C ALA A 33 -0.54 2.74 5.30
N VAL A 34 -1.40 2.52 6.29
CA VAL A 34 -2.48 3.45 6.59
C VAL A 34 -1.82 4.78 6.94
N PRO A 35 -2.20 5.90 6.28
CA PRO A 35 -1.49 7.17 6.45
C PRO A 35 -1.70 7.82 7.81
N VAL A 36 -2.60 7.25 8.63
CA VAL A 36 -3.03 7.78 9.92
C VAL A 36 -2.89 6.72 11.01
N LYS A 37 -2.61 7.16 12.24
CA LYS A 37 -2.58 6.33 13.44
C LYS A 37 -3.63 6.77 14.45
N GLU A 38 -4.10 5.83 15.27
CA GLU A 38 -4.98 6.14 16.39
C GLU A 38 -4.30 7.10 17.38
N ASN A 39 -5.07 8.01 17.97
CA ASN A 39 -4.63 9.07 18.87
C ASN A 39 -3.63 10.07 18.26
N GLN A 40 -3.42 10.04 16.95
CA GLN A 40 -2.59 11.03 16.28
C GLN A 40 -3.37 12.32 16.06
N GLU A 41 -2.73 13.45 16.34
CA GLU A 41 -3.23 14.77 16.01
C GLU A 41 -2.69 15.21 14.66
N LEU A 42 -3.59 15.66 13.79
CA LEU A 42 -3.29 16.06 12.42
C LEU A 42 -4.06 17.32 12.07
N GLU A 43 -3.46 18.16 11.26
CA GLU A 43 -4.11 19.33 10.69
C GLU A 43 -4.58 18.95 9.28
N VAL A 44 -5.89 19.04 9.06
CA VAL A 44 -6.53 18.60 7.82
C VAL A 44 -7.40 19.70 7.24
N VAL A 45 -7.53 19.69 5.92
CA VAL A 45 -8.49 20.54 5.22
C VAL A 45 -9.71 19.70 4.92
N ILE A 46 -10.88 20.25 5.21
CA ILE A 46 -12.14 19.60 4.87
C ILE A 46 -12.44 19.89 3.41
N ASP A 47 -12.44 18.83 2.59
CA ASP A 47 -12.69 18.92 1.15
C ASP A 47 -14.18 18.94 0.85
N ASP A 48 -14.98 18.21 1.63
CA ASP A 48 -16.41 18.05 1.41
C ASP A 48 -17.18 17.84 2.72
N VAL A 49 -18.50 17.96 2.69
CA VAL A 49 -19.40 17.68 3.82
C VAL A 49 -20.47 16.69 3.37
N GLY A 50 -20.56 15.56 4.08
CA GLY A 50 -21.59 14.55 3.85
C GLY A 50 -22.99 15.02 4.22
N SER A 51 -24.02 14.30 3.76
CA SER A 51 -25.43 14.68 3.97
C SER A 51 -25.87 14.77 5.43
N ARG A 52 -25.12 14.17 6.36
CA ARG A 52 -25.36 14.23 7.81
C ARG A 52 -24.73 15.44 8.49
N GLY A 53 -23.95 16.24 7.75
CA GLY A 53 -23.17 17.35 8.30
C GLY A 53 -21.77 16.94 8.78
N ASP A 54 -21.31 15.72 8.44
CA ASP A 54 -19.96 15.26 8.73
C ASP A 54 -18.98 15.81 7.69
N GLY A 55 -17.91 16.46 8.13
CA GLY A 55 -16.82 16.87 7.25
C GLY A 55 -15.99 15.68 6.78
N ILE A 56 -15.60 15.72 5.52
CA ILE A 56 -14.80 14.69 4.87
C ILE A 56 -13.45 15.32 4.50
N ALA A 57 -12.39 14.80 5.11
CA ALA A 57 -11.01 15.10 4.74
C ALA A 57 -10.39 13.92 3.99
N ARG A 58 -9.56 14.21 2.98
CA ARG A 58 -8.87 13.17 2.21
C ARG A 58 -7.36 13.30 2.33
N ILE A 59 -6.71 12.30 2.92
CA ILE A 59 -5.24 12.23 3.02
C ILE A 59 -4.75 11.07 2.18
N GLN A 60 -3.99 11.33 1.10
CA GLN A 60 -3.42 10.28 0.24
C GLN A 60 -4.45 9.25 -0.27
N GLY A 61 -5.70 9.69 -0.51
CA GLY A 61 -6.80 8.81 -0.93
C GLY A 61 -7.50 8.05 0.22
N TYR A 62 -7.09 8.29 1.46
CA TYR A 62 -7.71 7.77 2.66
C TYR A 62 -8.72 8.75 3.24
N LEU A 63 -9.93 8.27 3.57
CA LEU A 63 -11.03 9.11 4.04
C LEU A 63 -11.00 9.28 5.55
N ILE A 64 -11.18 10.52 6.01
CA ILE A 64 -11.28 10.85 7.43
C ILE A 64 -12.58 11.59 7.65
N PHE A 65 -13.43 11.03 8.50
CA PHE A 65 -14.68 11.66 8.90
C PHE A 65 -14.45 12.51 10.14
N VAL A 66 -14.82 13.78 10.04
CA VAL A 66 -14.69 14.77 11.11
C VAL A 66 -16.07 15.39 11.36
N PRO A 67 -16.75 15.06 12.47
CA PRO A 67 -18.05 15.65 12.77
C PRO A 67 -17.92 17.16 13.01
N ASN A 68 -19.01 17.90 12.84
CA ASN A 68 -19.08 19.35 13.11
C ASN A 68 -18.03 20.20 12.36
N SER A 69 -17.72 19.84 11.12
CA SER A 69 -16.71 20.53 10.30
C SER A 69 -17.31 21.04 9.00
N ARG A 70 -16.79 22.15 8.46
CA ARG A 70 -17.31 22.79 7.23
C ARG A 70 -16.32 22.66 6.08
N VAL A 71 -16.85 22.62 4.85
CA VAL A 71 -16.04 22.63 3.63
C VAL A 71 -15.11 23.85 3.59
N GLY A 72 -13.84 23.62 3.26
CA GLY A 72 -12.80 24.66 3.15
C GLY A 72 -12.19 25.10 4.49
N GLU A 73 -12.64 24.55 5.62
CA GLU A 73 -12.06 24.83 6.92
C GLU A 73 -10.77 24.03 7.12
N ARG A 74 -9.76 24.65 7.75
CA ARG A 74 -8.56 23.97 8.25
C ARG A 74 -8.76 23.73 9.73
N VAL A 75 -8.87 22.46 10.12
CA VAL A 75 -9.14 22.07 11.50
C VAL A 75 -8.06 21.13 12.01
N LYS A 76 -7.77 21.25 13.30
CA LYS A 76 -6.96 20.25 14.01
C LYS A 76 -7.87 19.15 14.51
N VAL A 77 -7.53 17.93 14.12
CA VAL A 77 -8.32 16.74 14.44
C VAL A 77 -7.46 15.71 15.14
N ARG A 78 -8.07 14.97 16.05
CA ARG A 78 -7.47 13.79 16.68
C ARG A 78 -8.16 12.55 16.17
N ILE A 79 -7.38 11.63 15.61
CA ILE A 79 -7.88 10.33 15.16
C ILE A 79 -8.30 9.52 16.38
N THR A 80 -9.57 9.14 16.46
CA THR A 80 -10.09 8.29 17.55
C THR A 80 -10.06 6.82 17.16
N SER A 81 -10.34 6.49 15.89
CA SER A 81 -10.33 5.13 15.39
C SER A 81 -9.86 5.05 13.95
N VAL A 82 -9.04 4.05 13.64
CA VAL A 82 -8.51 3.80 12.30
C VAL A 82 -9.10 2.50 11.76
N GLY A 83 -9.90 2.60 10.70
CA GLY A 83 -10.36 1.45 9.94
C GLY A 83 -9.38 1.04 8.83
N GLY A 84 -9.80 0.10 7.98
CA GLY A 84 -9.02 -0.26 6.80
C GLY A 84 -9.17 0.71 5.62
N LYS A 85 -10.35 1.34 5.49
CA LYS A 85 -10.68 2.25 4.36
C LYS A 85 -10.90 3.71 4.78
N PHE A 86 -11.19 3.94 6.06
CA PHE A 86 -11.50 5.25 6.60
C PHE A 86 -11.13 5.34 8.07
N ALA A 87 -10.86 6.55 8.56
CA ALA A 87 -10.71 6.83 9.98
C ALA A 87 -11.81 7.77 10.47
N ILE A 88 -12.07 7.69 11.77
CA ILE A 88 -12.92 8.63 12.48
C ILE A 88 -11.98 9.52 13.30
N ALA A 89 -12.20 10.83 13.21
CA ALA A 89 -11.46 11.81 13.96
C ALA A 89 -12.41 12.80 14.61
N GLU A 90 -12.01 13.34 15.75
CA GLU A 90 -12.73 14.40 16.44
C GLU A 90 -12.02 15.73 16.26
N ARG A 91 -12.79 16.79 16.07
CA ARG A 91 -12.25 18.16 15.99
C ARG A 91 -11.84 18.63 17.38
N ILE A 92 -10.62 19.16 17.51
CA ILE A 92 -10.12 19.76 18.75
C ILE A 92 -10.25 21.30 18.72
N SER A 93 -10.01 21.92 17.55
CA SER A 93 -9.97 23.39 17.38
C SER A 93 -10.61 23.83 16.09
#